data_AF-A0A0J0XZX5-F1
#
_entry.id   AF-A0A0J0XZX5-F1
#
_cell.length_a   1.000
_cell.length_b   1.000
_cell.length_c   1.000
_cell.angle_alpha   90.00
_cell.angle_beta   90.00
_cell.angle_gamma   90.00
#
_symmetry.space_group_name_H-M   'P 1'
#
loop_
_entity.id
_entity.type
_entity.pdbx_description
1 polymer ?
#
loop_
_entity_poly.entity_id
_entity_poly.type
_entity_poly.pdbx_seq_one_letter_code
_entity_poly.pdbx_strand_id
1 'polypeptide(L)'
;DVADKNITAAKLDATGATAGQVATANANGTVTYQTLSETNLTSTKGITATGITVTGGAGSTLKDVTLSITDGAITTAKLADGSVTNAKVGADAITTDKIKDGEVKTADVADKNITAAKLDATGATAGQVATANANGTVTYQTLSETNLTSTKGITATGITVTGGAGSTLKDVTLAITDGAITTAKLADGAVTTTKIADGSVTNAKVGADAITTDKIKDGEVKTADLGDKAVTGDKVADKTITATNLDATGATAGQVATANANGTVTYQTLSETNLTSTKGITATGITVTGGAGSTLKDVTLAITDGAITTAKLADGAITTTKIADGSVTNAKVGADAITTDKIKDGEVKTADLGDKAVTGDKVADKTITATNLDATGATAGQVATANA
;
A
#
# COMPACT_ATOMS: atom_id res chain seq x y z
N ASP A 1 16.30 -12.64 128.48
CA ASP A 1 17.11 -11.58 127.86
C ASP A 1 18.59 -11.81 128.05
N VAL A 2 19.27 -12.37 127.04
CA VAL A 2 20.72 -12.19 126.94
C VAL A 2 20.92 -10.81 126.34
N ALA A 3 21.15 -9.82 127.20
CA ALA A 3 21.43 -8.44 126.79
C ALA A 3 22.64 -8.38 125.84
N ASP A 4 22.63 -7.42 124.91
CA ASP A 4 23.65 -7.21 123.89
C ASP A 4 25.08 -7.22 124.47
N LYS A 5 26.02 -7.82 123.71
CA LYS A 5 27.48 -7.92 124.01
C LYS A 5 27.88 -8.89 125.14
N ASN A 6 26.97 -9.72 125.63
CA ASN A 6 27.30 -10.72 126.65
C ASN A 6 28.02 -11.97 126.13
N ILE A 7 28.08 -12.24 124.83
CA ILE A 7 28.95 -13.30 124.30
C ILE A 7 30.31 -12.68 124.00
N THR A 8 31.20 -12.73 124.99
CA THR A 8 32.61 -12.36 124.82
C THR A 8 33.38 -13.52 124.21
N ALA A 9 34.57 -13.29 123.66
CA ALA A 9 35.45 -14.35 123.14
C ALA A 9 35.82 -15.42 124.19
N ALA A 10 35.56 -15.17 125.48
CA ALA A 10 35.71 -16.14 126.57
C ALA A 10 34.42 -16.95 126.85
N LYS A 11 33.25 -16.48 126.40
CA LYS A 11 31.98 -17.24 126.44
C LYS A 11 31.74 -18.05 125.17
N LEU A 12 32.38 -17.67 124.07
CA LEU A 12 32.68 -18.58 122.99
C LEU A 12 33.86 -19.43 123.48
N ASP A 13 33.69 -20.74 123.65
CA ASP A 13 34.79 -21.61 124.04
C ASP A 13 35.80 -21.69 122.88
N ALA A 14 36.70 -20.72 122.76
CA ALA A 14 37.67 -20.66 121.66
C ALA A 14 38.81 -21.67 121.86
N THR A 15 38.77 -22.51 122.91
CA THR A 15 39.79 -23.54 123.10
C THR A 15 39.69 -24.56 121.97
N GLY A 16 40.66 -24.51 121.05
CA GLY A 16 40.71 -25.36 119.85
C GLY A 16 40.32 -24.66 118.54
N ALA A 17 39.90 -23.39 118.55
CA ALA A 17 39.63 -22.64 117.33
C ALA A 17 40.94 -22.17 116.66
N THR A 18 41.18 -22.57 115.40
CA THR A 18 42.26 -22.04 114.58
C THR A 18 41.79 -20.83 113.76
N ALA A 19 42.71 -19.91 113.41
CA ALA A 19 42.38 -18.77 112.57
C ALA A 19 41.68 -19.19 111.26
N GLY A 20 40.56 -18.54 110.94
CA GLY A 20 39.74 -18.84 109.75
C GLY A 20 38.58 -19.82 109.96
N GLN A 21 38.38 -20.33 111.18
CA GLN A 21 37.21 -21.13 111.52
C GLN A 21 36.03 -20.26 111.97
N VAL A 22 34.80 -20.70 111.66
CA VAL A 22 33.57 -20.01 112.04
C VAL A 22 32.87 -20.81 113.14
N ALA A 23 32.42 -20.10 114.18
CA ALA A 23 31.63 -20.67 115.26
C ALA A 23 30.22 -21.04 114.76
N THR A 24 29.84 -22.30 114.92
CA THR A 24 28.50 -22.82 114.65
C THR A 24 27.88 -23.35 115.94
N ALA A 25 26.68 -22.89 116.25
CA ALA A 25 25.91 -23.38 117.38
C ALA A 25 25.11 -24.63 116.97
N ASN A 26 25.31 -25.72 117.70
CA ASN A 26 24.51 -26.93 117.56
C ASN A 26 23.14 -26.74 118.24
N ALA A 27 22.15 -27.56 117.86
CA ALA A 27 20.79 -27.48 118.41
C ALA A 27 20.71 -27.68 119.94
N ASN A 28 21.75 -28.25 120.55
CA ASN A 28 21.90 -28.43 122.00
C ASN A 28 22.61 -27.24 122.70
N GLY A 29 22.85 -26.13 121.99
CA GLY A 29 23.47 -24.92 122.54
C GLY A 29 25.00 -24.95 122.64
N THR A 30 25.66 -26.03 122.18
CA THR A 30 27.13 -26.10 122.14
C THR A 30 27.69 -25.39 120.91
N VAL A 31 28.83 -24.70 121.07
CA VAL A 31 29.54 -24.05 119.95
C VAL A 31 30.63 -24.97 119.44
N THR A 32 30.66 -25.19 118.14
CA THR A 32 31.74 -25.89 117.43
C THR A 32 32.38 -24.93 116.43
N TYR A 33 33.67 -25.11 116.14
CA TYR A 33 34.37 -24.28 115.15
C TYR A 33 34.66 -25.13 113.93
N GLN A 34 34.18 -24.67 112.78
CA GLN A 34 34.33 -25.38 111.53
C GLN A 34 35.18 -24.55 110.58
N THR A 35 36.18 -25.18 109.97
CA THR A 35 36.86 -24.60 108.82
C THR A 35 35.86 -24.49 107.68
N LEU A 36 35.77 -23.33 107.04
CA LEU A 36 35.00 -23.22 105.80
C LEU A 36 35.73 -24.03 104.72
N SER A 37 35.22 -25.22 104.44
CA SER A 37 35.68 -26.08 103.36
C SER A 37 34.67 -26.10 102.22
N GLU A 38 35.12 -26.54 101.05
CA GLU A 38 34.31 -26.66 99.83
C GLU A 38 33.02 -27.47 100.06
N THR A 39 33.05 -28.50 100.93
CA THR A 39 31.88 -29.30 101.33
C THR A 39 30.81 -28.52 102.11
N ASN A 40 31.19 -27.47 102.84
CA ASN A 40 30.26 -26.65 103.63
C ASN A 40 29.61 -25.51 102.81
N LEU A 41 30.09 -25.28 101.58
CA LEU A 41 29.64 -24.22 100.67
C LEU A 41 28.95 -24.75 99.39
N THR A 42 29.03 -26.06 99.11
CA THR A 42 28.57 -26.67 97.85
C THR A 42 27.23 -27.40 97.93
N SER A 43 26.69 -27.68 99.13
CA SER A 43 25.45 -28.46 99.27
C SER A 43 24.19 -27.58 99.15
N THR A 44 23.71 -27.28 97.94
CA THR A 44 22.36 -26.71 97.63
C THR A 44 21.92 -25.41 98.33
N LYS A 45 22.73 -24.87 99.25
CA LYS A 45 22.55 -23.62 99.99
C LYS A 45 23.51 -22.58 99.42
N GLY A 46 23.41 -22.33 98.12
CA GLY A 46 24.20 -21.30 97.46
C GLY A 46 24.05 -19.95 98.16
N ILE A 47 24.99 -19.03 97.94
CA ILE A 47 24.86 -17.65 98.38
C ILE A 47 23.75 -17.00 97.53
N THR A 48 22.52 -16.96 98.04
CA THR A 48 21.40 -16.27 97.39
C THR A 48 21.53 -14.77 97.61
N ALA A 49 22.34 -14.09 96.78
CA ALA A 49 22.42 -12.64 96.74
C ALA A 49 21.76 -12.12 95.46
N THR A 50 20.93 -11.09 95.55
CA THR A 50 20.28 -10.42 94.41
C THR A 50 21.27 -9.67 93.49
N GLY A 51 22.53 -9.58 93.89
CA GLY A 51 23.68 -9.11 93.13
C GLY A 51 24.91 -9.27 94.01
N ILE A 52 25.79 -10.23 93.72
CA ILE A 52 26.90 -10.58 94.62
C ILE A 52 27.83 -9.37 94.76
N THR A 53 27.92 -8.82 95.98
CA THR A 53 28.97 -7.87 96.36
C THR A 53 29.64 -8.40 97.63
N VAL A 54 30.88 -8.87 97.51
CA VAL A 54 31.72 -9.25 98.66
C VAL A 54 32.69 -8.11 98.93
N THR A 55 32.38 -7.25 99.89
CA THR A 55 33.30 -6.20 100.34
C THR A 55 34.17 -6.72 101.47
N GLY A 56 35.46 -6.93 101.21
CA GLY A 56 36.46 -7.26 102.21
C GLY A 56 36.76 -6.09 103.16
N GLY A 57 37.36 -6.37 104.33
CA GLY A 57 37.69 -5.40 105.36
C GLY A 57 38.24 -6.06 106.62
N ALA A 58 38.76 -5.26 107.56
CA ALA A 58 39.22 -5.77 108.86
C ALA A 58 38.01 -6.33 109.65
N GLY A 59 38.02 -7.65 109.90
CA GLY A 59 36.92 -8.36 110.57
C GLY A 59 35.96 -9.11 109.63
N SER A 60 36.15 -9.06 108.31
CA SER A 60 35.36 -9.86 107.36
C SER A 60 35.71 -11.36 107.45
N THR A 61 34.69 -12.22 107.58
CA THR A 61 34.86 -13.69 107.66
C THR A 61 35.47 -14.30 106.40
N LEU A 62 35.20 -13.70 105.24
CA LEU A 62 35.71 -14.12 103.94
C LEU A 62 36.58 -12.99 103.39
N LYS A 63 37.89 -13.06 103.67
CA LYS A 63 38.82 -11.96 103.35
C LYS A 63 39.22 -11.91 101.88
N ASP A 64 39.24 -13.06 101.19
CA ASP A 64 39.59 -13.18 99.77
C ASP A 64 38.65 -14.19 99.08
N VAL A 65 37.60 -13.70 98.39
CA VAL A 65 36.68 -14.55 97.63
C VAL A 65 36.97 -14.43 96.15
N THR A 66 37.60 -15.44 95.56
CA THR A 66 37.66 -15.60 94.11
C THR A 66 36.39 -16.29 93.65
N LEU A 67 35.46 -15.54 93.06
CA LEU A 67 34.27 -16.11 92.45
C LEU A 67 34.59 -16.53 91.01
N SER A 68 34.77 -17.83 90.79
CA SER A 68 34.92 -18.38 89.44
C SER A 68 33.54 -18.68 88.86
N ILE A 69 33.27 -18.16 87.66
CA ILE A 69 32.14 -18.58 86.83
C ILE A 69 32.70 -19.64 85.88
N THR A 70 32.33 -20.90 86.07
CA THR A 70 32.77 -21.97 85.18
C THR A 70 32.15 -21.79 83.79
N ASP A 71 32.79 -22.36 82.76
CA ASP A 71 32.23 -22.34 81.41
C ASP A 71 30.80 -22.92 81.39
N GLY A 72 29.91 -22.30 80.62
CA GLY A 72 28.50 -22.65 80.57
C GLY A 72 27.69 -22.39 81.86
N ALA A 73 28.29 -21.84 82.93
CA ALA A 73 27.55 -21.60 84.18
C ALA A 73 26.44 -20.55 84.01
N ILE A 74 26.55 -19.64 83.04
CA ILE A 74 25.48 -18.71 82.67
C ILE A 74 24.69 -19.35 81.52
N THR A 75 23.55 -19.93 81.86
CA THR A 75 22.61 -20.49 80.89
C THR A 75 21.56 -19.43 80.52
N THR A 76 20.82 -19.66 79.43
CA THR A 76 19.70 -18.79 79.03
C THR A 76 18.70 -18.58 80.17
N ALA A 77 18.37 -19.61 80.95
CA ALA A 77 17.46 -19.51 82.09
C ALA A 77 17.97 -18.64 83.25
N LYS A 78 19.28 -18.37 83.32
CA LYS A 78 19.89 -17.49 84.34
C LYS A 78 20.00 -16.04 83.88
N LEU A 79 19.76 -15.77 82.61
CA LEU A 79 19.64 -14.42 82.06
C LEU A 79 18.15 -14.11 81.90
N ALA A 80 17.66 -13.11 82.64
CA ALA A 80 16.31 -12.64 82.43
C ALA A 80 16.14 -12.06 81.01
N ASP A 81 14.94 -12.11 80.46
CA ASP A 81 14.62 -11.52 79.15
C ASP A 81 15.03 -10.03 79.12
N GLY A 82 15.73 -9.62 78.06
CA GLY A 82 16.24 -8.26 77.92
C GLY A 82 17.40 -7.87 78.86
N SER A 83 17.88 -8.78 79.71
CA SER A 83 19.03 -8.51 80.60
C SER A 83 20.31 -8.20 79.82
N VAL A 84 20.49 -8.82 78.65
CA VAL A 84 21.54 -8.48 77.68
C VAL A 84 21.01 -7.39 76.75
N THR A 85 21.43 -6.15 77.02
CA THR A 85 21.10 -4.98 76.19
C THR A 85 22.22 -4.72 75.19
N ASN A 86 21.97 -3.92 74.14
CA ASN A 86 23.01 -3.56 73.17
C ASN A 86 24.28 -3.00 73.84
N ALA A 87 24.17 -2.23 74.93
CA ALA A 87 25.34 -1.72 75.65
C ALA A 87 26.18 -2.81 76.35
N LYS A 88 25.62 -3.99 76.62
CA LYS A 88 26.32 -5.15 77.18
C LYS A 88 26.94 -6.05 76.11
N VAL A 89 26.57 -5.85 74.85
CA VAL A 89 27.13 -6.54 73.69
C VAL A 89 28.20 -5.62 73.11
N GLY A 90 29.46 -6.01 73.25
CA GLY A 90 30.57 -5.24 72.68
C GLY A 90 30.47 -5.12 71.16
N ALA A 91 31.22 -4.18 70.58
CA ALA A 91 31.43 -4.15 69.13
C ALA A 91 31.94 -5.53 68.66
N ASP A 92 31.37 -6.01 67.55
CA ASP A 92 31.69 -7.32 66.95
C ASP A 92 31.51 -8.53 67.87
N ALA A 93 30.78 -8.40 69.00
CA ALA A 93 30.57 -9.53 69.90
C ALA A 93 29.63 -10.62 69.32
N ILE A 94 28.81 -10.26 68.33
CA ILE A 94 27.97 -11.18 67.56
C ILE A 94 28.55 -11.28 66.14
N THR A 95 29.44 -12.25 65.96
CA THR A 95 30.05 -12.61 64.67
C THR A 95 29.22 -13.66 63.92
N THR A 96 29.53 -13.90 62.65
CA THR A 96 28.79 -14.82 61.79
C THR A 96 28.69 -16.24 62.37
N ASP A 97 29.74 -16.76 63.03
CA ASP A 97 29.71 -18.07 63.70
C ASP A 97 28.76 -18.13 64.91
N LYS A 98 28.36 -16.97 65.46
CA LYS A 98 27.37 -16.87 66.55
C LYS A 98 25.93 -16.75 66.03
N ILE A 99 25.74 -16.56 64.73
CA ILE A 99 24.43 -16.50 64.07
C ILE A 99 24.26 -17.80 63.29
N LYS A 100 23.18 -18.54 63.54
CA LYS A 100 22.88 -19.74 62.75
C LYS A 100 22.34 -19.36 61.37
N ASP A 101 22.72 -20.11 60.34
CA ASP A 101 22.22 -19.91 58.98
C ASP A 101 20.70 -19.92 58.93
N GLY A 102 20.11 -18.88 58.33
CA GLY A 102 18.66 -18.71 58.20
C GLY A 102 17.95 -18.12 59.42
N GLU A 103 18.65 -17.81 60.51
CA GLU A 103 18.03 -17.24 61.72
C GLU A 103 17.66 -15.76 61.53
N VAL A 104 18.41 -15.02 60.70
CA VAL A 104 18.06 -13.64 60.33
C VAL A 104 17.00 -13.68 59.23
N LYS A 105 15.74 -13.50 59.61
CA LYS A 105 14.58 -13.40 58.72
C LYS A 105 14.32 -11.95 58.32
N THR A 106 13.43 -11.76 57.36
CA THR A 106 13.01 -10.42 56.92
C THR A 106 12.47 -9.57 58.07
N ALA A 107 11.77 -10.17 59.04
CA ALA A 107 11.26 -9.46 60.21
C ALA A 107 12.37 -8.94 61.16
N ASP A 108 13.55 -9.58 61.16
CA ASP A 108 14.70 -9.17 61.98
C ASP A 108 15.43 -7.96 61.40
N VAL A 109 15.13 -7.61 60.14
CA VAL A 109 15.72 -6.49 59.42
C VAL A 109 14.62 -5.51 59.04
N ALA A 110 14.49 -4.42 59.79
CA ALA A 110 13.48 -3.40 59.50
C ALA A 110 13.60 -2.84 58.06
N ASP A 111 12.48 -2.41 57.50
CA ASP A 111 12.42 -1.82 56.16
C ASP A 111 13.48 -0.71 56.01
N LYS A 112 14.17 -0.70 54.85
CA LYS A 112 15.25 0.25 54.50
C LYS A 112 16.55 0.08 55.30
N ASN A 113 16.67 -0.90 56.21
CA ASN A 113 17.93 -1.13 56.91
C ASN A 113 19.01 -1.72 56.01
N ILE A 114 18.67 -2.41 54.93
CA ILE A 114 19.62 -2.81 53.87
C ILE A 114 19.63 -1.70 52.82
N THR A 115 20.64 -0.83 52.88
CA THR A 115 20.87 0.23 51.89
C THR A 115 21.73 -0.29 50.75
N ALA A 116 21.77 0.44 49.63
CA ALA A 116 22.67 0.12 48.52
C ALA A 116 24.15 0.07 48.93
N ALA A 117 24.55 0.71 50.03
CA ALA A 117 25.90 0.62 50.59
C ALA A 117 26.16 -0.64 51.43
N LYS A 118 25.10 -1.32 51.89
CA LYS A 118 25.15 -2.61 52.60
C LYS A 118 24.94 -3.80 51.66
N LEU A 119 24.39 -3.54 50.47
CA LEU A 119 24.52 -4.43 49.31
C LEU A 119 25.93 -4.22 48.78
N ASP A 120 26.71 -5.27 48.61
CA ASP A 120 28.06 -5.15 48.08
C ASP A 120 28.02 -4.56 46.66
N ALA A 121 28.31 -3.26 46.54
CA ALA A 121 28.39 -2.59 45.25
C ALA A 121 29.72 -2.85 44.53
N THR A 122 30.61 -3.67 45.11
CA THR A 122 31.87 -4.07 44.47
C THR A 122 31.54 -4.83 43.19
N GLY A 123 31.86 -4.21 42.05
CA GLY A 123 31.54 -4.73 40.72
C GLY A 123 30.27 -4.15 40.07
N ALA A 124 29.50 -3.32 40.78
CA ALA A 124 28.38 -2.60 40.20
C ALA A 124 28.86 -1.35 39.44
N THR A 125 28.50 -1.24 38.17
CA THR A 125 28.66 0.00 37.37
C THR A 125 27.35 0.79 37.37
N ALA A 126 27.45 2.11 37.21
CA ALA A 126 26.27 2.97 37.15
C ALA A 126 25.33 2.53 36.01
N GLY A 127 24.05 2.32 36.34
CA GLY A 127 23.03 1.86 35.40
C GLY A 127 22.76 0.34 35.39
N GLN A 128 23.46 -0.44 36.22
CA GLN A 128 23.16 -1.86 36.41
C GLN A 128 22.00 -2.08 37.40
N VAL A 129 21.22 -3.13 37.16
CA VAL A 129 20.10 -3.54 38.01
C VAL A 129 20.52 -4.70 38.90
N ALA A 130 20.25 -4.60 40.20
CA ALA A 130 20.45 -5.68 41.15
C ALA A 130 19.43 -6.80 40.94
N THR A 131 19.90 -8.04 40.76
CA THR A 131 19.08 -9.25 40.66
C THR A 131 19.42 -10.19 41.80
N ALA A 132 18.41 -10.60 42.57
CA ALA A 132 18.57 -11.63 43.60
C ALA A 132 18.56 -13.02 42.95
N ASN A 133 19.61 -13.79 43.17
CA ASN A 133 19.72 -15.18 42.73
C ASN A 133 19.01 -16.12 43.72
N ALA A 134 18.67 -17.33 43.26
CA ALA A 134 18.01 -18.35 44.09
C ALA A 134 18.82 -18.78 45.33
N ASN A 135 20.12 -18.49 45.36
CA ASN A 135 21.02 -18.74 46.49
C ASN A 135 21.17 -17.53 47.45
N GLY A 136 20.34 -16.49 47.28
CA GLY A 136 20.35 -15.29 48.13
C GLY A 136 21.46 -14.29 47.81
N THR A 137 22.30 -14.52 46.79
CA THR A 137 23.31 -13.56 46.32
C THR A 137 22.67 -12.47 45.45
N VAL A 138 23.25 -11.27 45.46
CA VAL A 138 22.84 -10.17 44.57
C VAL A 138 23.89 -10.03 43.47
N THR A 139 23.46 -10.12 42.22
CA THR A 139 24.31 -9.81 41.05
C THR A 139 23.83 -8.53 40.38
N TYR A 140 24.74 -7.78 39.78
CA TYR A 140 24.41 -6.55 39.06
C TYR A 140 24.54 -6.81 37.56
N GLN A 141 23.45 -6.58 36.83
CA GLN A 141 23.42 -6.80 35.39
C GLN A 141 23.22 -5.47 34.68
N THR A 142 24.08 -5.18 33.70
CA THR A 142 23.83 -4.08 32.76
C THR A 142 22.59 -4.42 31.98
N LEU A 143 21.61 -3.51 31.96
CA LEU A 143 20.47 -3.63 31.06
C LEU A 143 20.96 -3.33 29.64
N SER A 144 21.42 -4.36 28.93
CA SER A 144 21.89 -4.27 27.54
C SER A 144 20.81 -4.74 26.57
N GLU A 145 20.97 -4.38 25.29
CA GLU A 145 20.11 -4.86 24.20
C GLU A 145 19.98 -6.39 24.20
N THR A 146 21.04 -7.13 24.54
CA THR A 146 21.01 -8.59 24.64
C THR A 146 19.97 -9.12 25.64
N ASN A 147 19.67 -8.37 26.71
CA ASN A 147 18.63 -8.72 27.69
C ASN A 147 17.20 -8.49 27.16
N LEU A 148 17.06 -7.87 25.99
CA LEU A 148 15.81 -7.52 25.32
C LEU A 148 15.66 -8.19 23.94
N THR A 149 16.63 -9.01 23.52
CA THR A 149 16.71 -9.59 22.16
C THR A 149 16.19 -11.02 22.03
N SER A 150 15.87 -11.71 23.13
CA SER A 150 15.11 -12.96 23.01
C SER A 150 13.70 -12.63 22.53
N THR A 151 13.08 -13.52 21.75
CA THR A 151 11.76 -13.39 21.08
C THR A 151 10.58 -12.95 21.96
N LYS A 152 10.81 -12.74 23.26
CA LYS A 152 9.96 -11.96 24.14
C LYS A 152 10.36 -10.49 24.02
N GLY A 153 9.75 -9.77 23.08
CA GLY A 153 9.60 -8.33 23.26
C GLY A 153 8.97 -8.03 24.63
N ILE A 154 8.83 -6.75 24.98
CA ILE A 154 7.96 -6.37 26.11
C ILE A 154 6.50 -6.65 25.68
N THR A 155 6.07 -7.92 25.74
CA THR A 155 4.75 -8.40 25.28
C THR A 155 3.70 -8.23 26.38
N ALA A 156 3.67 -7.08 27.01
CA ALA A 156 2.60 -6.75 27.93
C ALA A 156 1.55 -5.93 27.18
N THR A 157 0.30 -6.37 27.23
CA THR A 157 -0.88 -5.60 26.79
C THR A 157 -1.09 -4.31 27.61
N GLY A 158 -0.24 -4.02 28.60
CA GLY A 158 -0.38 -2.90 29.54
C GLY A 158 0.91 -2.28 30.08
N ILE A 159 2.07 -2.45 29.42
CA ILE A 159 3.25 -1.64 29.77
C ILE A 159 3.15 -0.30 29.04
N THR A 160 2.67 0.72 29.74
CA THR A 160 2.84 2.12 29.35
C THR A 160 4.21 2.57 29.84
N VAL A 161 5.12 2.89 28.93
CA VAL A 161 6.41 3.48 29.28
C VAL A 161 6.20 4.98 29.53
N THR A 162 5.84 5.36 30.75
CA THR A 162 5.84 6.77 31.17
C THR A 162 7.21 7.09 31.77
N GLY A 163 8.00 7.96 31.13
CA GLY A 163 9.22 8.48 31.75
C GLY A 163 8.92 9.36 32.97
N GLY A 164 9.85 9.43 33.92
CA GLY A 164 9.73 10.24 35.15
C GLY A 164 10.73 9.85 36.24
N ALA A 165 10.77 10.62 37.33
CA ALA A 165 11.62 10.32 38.48
C ALA A 165 11.22 8.98 39.12
N GLY A 166 12.17 8.04 39.22
CA GLY A 166 11.92 6.69 39.74
C GLY A 166 11.52 5.63 38.69
N SER A 167 11.47 5.99 37.40
CA SER A 167 11.27 5.01 36.33
C SER A 167 12.51 4.15 36.11
N THR A 168 12.34 2.83 35.99
CA THR A 168 13.44 1.89 35.66
C THR A 168 14.04 2.18 34.28
N LEU A 169 13.23 2.65 33.34
CA LEU A 169 13.63 3.08 32.00
C LEU A 169 13.35 4.58 31.85
N LYS A 170 14.36 5.41 32.11
CA LYS A 170 14.30 6.86 31.86
C LYS A 170 14.74 7.14 30.40
N ASP A 171 13.99 7.99 29.68
CA ASP A 171 14.29 8.44 28.31
C ASP A 171 14.30 7.34 27.22
N VAL A 172 13.23 6.53 27.14
CA VAL A 172 13.10 5.51 26.08
C VAL A 172 12.77 6.16 24.73
N THR A 173 13.73 6.15 23.81
CA THR A 173 13.49 6.44 22.39
C THR A 173 13.11 5.15 21.68
N LEU A 174 11.83 5.00 21.33
CA LEU A 174 11.36 3.84 20.58
C LEU A 174 11.46 4.15 19.08
N ALA A 175 12.39 3.51 18.38
CA ALA A 175 12.53 3.62 16.94
C ALA A 175 11.78 2.47 16.24
N ILE A 176 11.03 2.80 15.20
CA ILE A 176 10.50 1.82 14.25
C ILE A 176 11.53 1.73 13.12
N THR A 177 12.21 0.60 13.00
CA THR A 177 13.19 0.40 11.92
C THR A 177 12.51 0.29 10.57
N ASP A 178 13.24 0.58 9.50
CA ASP A 178 12.73 0.47 8.13
C ASP A 178 12.22 -0.95 7.86
N GLY A 179 11.01 -1.04 7.30
CA GLY A 179 10.34 -2.31 7.02
C GLY A 179 9.78 -3.04 8.26
N ALA A 180 9.90 -2.48 9.48
CA ALA A 180 9.36 -3.13 10.68
C ALA A 180 7.84 -3.27 10.64
N ILE A 181 7.12 -2.38 9.97
CA ILE A 181 5.67 -2.49 9.75
C ILE A 181 5.42 -3.21 8.43
N THR A 182 5.24 -4.53 8.51
CA THR A 182 4.85 -5.38 7.40
C THR A 182 3.33 -5.45 7.27
N THR A 183 2.81 -5.84 6.10
CA THR A 183 1.36 -6.06 5.91
C THR A 183 0.74 -6.96 6.98
N ALA A 184 1.40 -8.05 7.37
CA ALA A 184 0.90 -8.97 8.41
C ALA A 184 0.77 -8.35 9.83
N LYS A 185 1.39 -7.18 10.07
CA LYS A 185 1.28 -6.44 11.35
C LYS A 185 0.19 -5.37 11.30
N LEU A 186 -0.37 -5.10 10.12
CA LEU A 186 -1.51 -4.22 9.94
C LEU A 186 -2.76 -5.11 9.85
N ALA A 187 -3.73 -4.87 10.72
CA ALA A 187 -5.04 -5.51 10.56
C ALA A 187 -5.68 -5.06 9.23
N ASP A 188 -6.55 -5.90 8.66
CA ASP A 188 -7.29 -5.55 7.45
C ASP A 188 -8.10 -4.26 7.67
N GLY A 189 -7.94 -3.30 6.76
CA GLY A 189 -8.56 -1.97 6.87
C GLY A 189 -7.93 -1.04 7.91
N ALA A 190 -6.80 -1.40 8.54
CA ALA A 190 -6.13 -0.54 9.52
C ALA A 190 -5.71 0.81 8.92
N VAL A 191 -5.28 0.82 7.66
CA VAL A 191 -4.94 2.05 6.92
C VAL A 191 -6.20 2.57 6.22
N THR A 192 -6.88 3.51 6.87
CA THR A 192 -8.07 4.19 6.35
C THR A 192 -7.68 5.45 5.59
N THR A 193 -8.59 5.97 4.77
CA THR A 193 -8.35 7.22 4.00
C THR A 193 -7.90 8.37 4.89
N THR A 194 -8.49 8.57 6.08
CA THR A 194 -8.07 9.61 7.03
C THR A 194 -6.65 9.43 7.58
N LYS A 195 -6.08 8.22 7.54
CA LYS A 195 -4.69 7.96 7.96
C LYS A 195 -3.68 8.20 6.82
N ILE A 196 -4.17 8.35 5.60
CA ILE A 196 -3.38 8.64 4.41
C ILE A 196 -3.48 10.15 4.18
N ALA A 197 -2.38 10.89 4.32
CA ALA A 197 -2.39 12.32 4.04
C ALA A 197 -2.71 12.59 2.56
N ASP A 198 -3.40 13.70 2.27
CA ASP A 198 -3.74 14.09 0.89
C ASP A 198 -2.49 14.19 0.02
N GLY A 199 -2.53 13.61 -1.17
CA GLY A 199 -1.41 13.56 -2.11
C GLY A 199 -0.27 12.59 -1.74
N SER A 200 -0.34 11.88 -0.61
CA SER A 200 0.72 10.94 -0.21
C SER A 200 0.82 9.72 -1.15
N VAL A 201 -0.29 9.31 -1.76
CA VAL A 201 -0.33 8.30 -2.83
C VAL A 201 -0.03 8.99 -4.17
N THR A 202 1.26 9.03 -4.50
CA THR A 202 1.78 9.58 -5.77
C THR A 202 1.72 8.53 -6.89
N ASN A 203 1.78 8.93 -8.17
CA ASN A 203 1.79 7.98 -9.30
C ASN A 203 2.84 6.87 -9.15
N ALA A 204 4.04 7.18 -8.65
CA ALA A 204 5.09 6.17 -8.42
C ALA A 204 4.75 5.10 -7.34
N LYS A 205 3.74 5.36 -6.50
CA LYS A 205 3.24 4.41 -5.48
C LYS A 205 2.06 3.58 -5.98
N VAL A 206 1.49 3.94 -7.13
CA VAL A 206 0.43 3.18 -7.80
C VAL A 206 1.13 2.23 -8.78
N GLY A 207 1.05 0.93 -8.51
CA GLY A 207 1.65 -0.08 -9.38
C GLY A 207 1.07 -0.06 -10.80
N ALA A 208 1.79 -0.66 -11.75
CA ALA A 208 1.23 -0.92 -13.07
C ALA A 208 -0.08 -1.72 -12.92
N ASP A 209 -1.09 -1.36 -13.70
CA ASP A 209 -2.42 -1.97 -13.69
C ASP A 209 -3.15 -1.98 -12.34
N ALA A 210 -2.73 -1.17 -11.36
CA ALA A 210 -3.37 -1.12 -10.05
C ALA A 210 -4.79 -0.51 -10.10
N ILE A 211 -5.06 0.33 -11.10
CA ILE A 211 -6.39 0.91 -11.36
C ILE A 211 -6.99 0.23 -12.59
N THR A 212 -7.67 -0.88 -12.35
CA THR A 212 -8.43 -1.63 -13.37
C THR A 212 -9.83 -1.06 -13.54
N THR A 213 -10.54 -1.46 -14.60
CA THR A 213 -11.89 -0.97 -14.92
C THR A 213 -12.89 -1.19 -13.78
N ASP A 214 -12.82 -2.30 -13.04
CA ASP A 214 -13.67 -2.57 -11.88
C ASP A 214 -13.40 -1.65 -10.66
N LYS A 215 -12.27 -0.94 -10.66
CA LYS A 215 -11.92 0.07 -9.62
C LYS A 215 -12.39 1.47 -9.98
N ILE A 216 -12.81 1.68 -11.22
CA ILE A 216 -13.36 2.95 -11.70
C ILE A 216 -14.87 2.78 -11.78
N LYS A 217 -15.60 3.59 -11.02
CA LYS A 217 -17.07 3.59 -11.10
C LYS A 217 -17.52 4.13 -12.47
N ASP A 218 -18.50 3.48 -13.08
CA ASP A 218 -19.08 3.90 -14.35
C ASP A 218 -19.51 5.38 -14.32
N GLY A 219 -19.06 6.13 -15.34
CA GLY A 219 -19.35 7.56 -15.50
C GLY A 219 -18.49 8.50 -14.65
N GLU A 220 -17.57 8.01 -13.80
CA GLU A 220 -16.74 8.88 -12.96
C GLU A 220 -15.62 9.57 -13.75
N VAL A 221 -15.14 8.96 -14.84
CA VAL A 221 -14.20 9.62 -15.77
C VAL A 221 -14.96 10.66 -16.57
N LYS A 222 -14.82 11.93 -16.17
CA LYS A 222 -15.42 13.10 -16.83
C LYS A 222 -14.50 13.61 -17.93
N THR A 223 -15.03 14.44 -18.81
CA THR A 223 -14.25 15.08 -19.88
C THR A 223 -13.02 15.82 -19.34
N ALA A 224 -13.11 16.46 -18.18
CA ALA A 224 -12.00 17.17 -17.55
C ALA A 224 -10.87 16.26 -17.05
N ASP A 225 -11.16 14.97 -16.82
CA ASP A 225 -10.17 13.97 -16.41
C ASP A 225 -9.37 13.43 -17.61
N LEU A 226 -9.88 13.62 -18.83
CA LEU A 226 -9.24 13.25 -20.07
C LEU A 226 -8.52 14.47 -20.66
N GLY A 227 -7.19 14.43 -20.66
CA GLY A 227 -6.40 15.45 -21.37
C GLY A 227 -6.69 15.48 -22.87
N ASP A 228 -6.35 16.59 -23.53
CA ASP A 228 -6.49 16.72 -24.97
C ASP A 228 -5.81 15.56 -25.70
N LYS A 229 -6.53 14.94 -26.64
CA LYS A 229 -6.09 13.77 -27.43
C LYS A 229 -5.80 12.51 -26.60
N ALA A 230 -6.22 12.43 -25.33
CA ALA A 230 -6.05 11.22 -24.51
C ALA A 230 -6.72 10.00 -25.15
N VAL A 231 -7.89 10.19 -25.76
CA VAL A 231 -8.60 9.17 -26.55
C VAL A 231 -8.10 9.21 -27.99
N THR A 232 -7.29 8.22 -28.37
CA THR A 232 -6.77 8.04 -29.73
C THR A 232 -7.62 7.04 -30.50
N GLY A 233 -7.47 6.99 -31.84
CA GLY A 233 -8.20 6.02 -32.69
C GLY A 233 -8.10 4.58 -32.17
N ASP A 234 -6.89 4.14 -31.79
CA ASP A 234 -6.66 2.79 -31.23
C ASP A 234 -7.42 2.49 -29.92
N LYS A 235 -7.83 3.53 -29.18
CA LYS A 235 -8.63 3.38 -27.94
C LYS A 235 -10.13 3.31 -28.21
N VAL A 236 -10.55 3.64 -29.44
CA VAL A 236 -11.94 3.57 -29.88
C VAL A 236 -12.09 2.29 -30.69
N ALA A 237 -12.75 1.29 -30.12
CA ALA A 237 -12.99 0.03 -30.83
C ALA A 237 -13.77 0.27 -32.14
N ASP A 238 -13.44 -0.52 -33.16
CA ASP A 238 -14.08 -0.42 -34.47
C ASP A 238 -15.61 -0.44 -34.37
N LYS A 239 -16.25 0.45 -35.14
CA LYS A 239 -17.72 0.56 -35.26
C LYS A 239 -18.45 0.99 -33.98
N THR A 240 -17.75 1.43 -32.94
CA THR A 240 -18.40 1.95 -31.72
C THR A 240 -18.95 3.36 -31.88
N ILE A 241 -18.35 4.17 -32.76
CA ILE A 241 -18.87 5.48 -33.15
C ILE A 241 -19.93 5.28 -34.23
N THR A 242 -21.18 5.40 -33.84
CA THR A 242 -22.34 5.36 -34.74
C THR A 242 -22.82 6.77 -35.08
N ALA A 243 -23.77 6.88 -36.02
CA ALA A 243 -24.37 8.17 -36.38
C ALA A 243 -25.01 8.91 -35.19
N THR A 244 -25.45 8.20 -34.14
CA THR A 244 -25.99 8.83 -32.92
C THR A 244 -24.90 9.33 -31.97
N ASN A 245 -23.66 8.86 -32.13
CA ASN A 245 -22.49 9.35 -31.38
C ASN A 245 -21.86 10.57 -32.04
N LEU A 246 -22.09 10.73 -33.35
CA LEU A 246 -21.79 11.97 -34.05
C LEU A 246 -22.90 12.96 -33.74
N ASP A 247 -22.55 14.16 -33.35
CA ASP A 247 -23.54 15.22 -33.18
C ASP A 247 -24.23 15.46 -34.53
N ALA A 248 -25.49 15.02 -34.66
CA ALA A 248 -26.32 15.26 -35.83
C ALA A 248 -26.94 16.66 -35.79
N THR A 249 -26.63 17.49 -34.78
CA THR A 249 -27.09 18.88 -34.72
C THR A 249 -26.52 19.64 -35.92
N GLY A 250 -27.39 19.98 -36.86
CA GLY A 250 -27.03 20.58 -38.15
C GLY A 250 -27.11 19.63 -39.36
N ALA A 251 -27.27 18.32 -39.14
CA ALA A 251 -27.57 17.36 -40.20
C ALA A 251 -29.05 17.50 -40.61
N THR A 252 -29.28 17.79 -41.89
CA THR A 252 -30.59 17.80 -42.54
C THR A 252 -30.71 16.61 -43.49
N ALA A 253 -31.95 16.19 -43.78
CA ALA A 253 -32.19 15.12 -44.74
C ALA A 253 -31.53 15.45 -46.10
N GLY A 254 -30.75 14.51 -46.65
CA GLY A 254 -30.01 14.72 -47.91
C GLY A 254 -28.57 15.21 -47.76
N GLN A 255 -28.03 15.27 -46.54
CA GLN A 255 -26.62 15.59 -46.29
C GLN A 255 -25.77 14.33 -46.05
N VAL A 256 -24.48 14.40 -46.41
CA VAL A 256 -23.48 13.35 -46.19
C VAL A 256 -22.46 13.85 -45.18
N ALA A 257 -22.13 13.01 -44.19
CA ALA A 257 -21.03 13.28 -43.26
C ALA A 257 -19.69 13.20 -44.00
N THR A 258 -18.89 14.26 -43.89
CA THR A 258 -17.54 14.34 -44.43
C THR A 258 -16.56 14.65 -43.31
N ALA A 259 -15.39 14.01 -43.35
CA ALA A 259 -14.31 14.31 -42.42
C ALA A 259 -13.32 15.27 -43.10
N ASN A 260 -13.08 16.43 -42.50
CA ASN A 260 -12.05 17.37 -42.95
C ASN A 260 -10.67 17.00 -42.36
N ALA A 261 -9.60 17.56 -42.92
CA ALA A 261 -8.21 17.20 -42.59
C ALA A 261 -7.81 17.41 -41.11
N ASN A 262 -8.60 18.17 -40.35
CA ASN A 262 -8.47 18.40 -38.92
C ASN A 262 -9.27 17.40 -38.06
N GLY A 263 -9.91 16.40 -38.68
CA GLY A 263 -10.65 15.35 -37.99
C GLY A 263 -12.06 15.74 -37.53
N THR A 264 -12.55 16.94 -37.84
CA THR A 264 -13.96 17.27 -37.55
C THR A 264 -14.89 16.56 -38.53
N VAL A 265 -16.14 16.31 -38.11
CA VAL A 265 -17.19 15.83 -39.01
C VAL A 265 -18.05 17.03 -39.40
N THR A 266 -18.28 17.23 -40.69
CA THR A 266 -19.21 18.22 -41.21
C THR A 266 -20.23 17.55 -42.13
N TYR A 267 -21.48 18.02 -42.11
CA TYR A 267 -22.54 17.49 -42.98
C TYR A 267 -22.69 18.38 -44.21
N GLN A 268 -22.53 17.78 -45.39
CA GLN A 268 -22.57 18.49 -46.66
C GLN A 268 -23.85 18.11 -47.43
N THR A 269 -24.67 19.10 -47.77
CA THR A 269 -25.79 18.89 -48.70
C THR A 269 -25.27 18.51 -50.08
N LEU A 270 -25.80 17.44 -50.64
CA LEU A 270 -25.62 17.12 -52.05
C LEU A 270 -26.49 18.08 -52.87
N SER A 271 -25.87 19.08 -53.51
CA SER A 271 -26.55 20.06 -54.37
C SER A 271 -25.82 20.18 -55.71
N GLU A 272 -26.51 20.72 -56.72
CA GLU A 272 -25.94 21.01 -58.04
C GLU A 272 -24.66 21.83 -57.97
N THR A 273 -24.55 22.75 -57.02
CA THR A 273 -23.35 23.59 -56.79
C THR A 273 -22.12 22.78 -56.38
N ASN A 274 -22.32 21.64 -55.71
CA ASN A 274 -21.26 20.79 -55.16
C ASN A 274 -20.88 19.65 -56.12
N LEU A 275 -21.57 19.57 -57.26
CA LEU A 275 -21.38 18.60 -58.36
C LEU A 275 -21.10 19.29 -59.71
N THR A 276 -20.53 20.51 -59.70
CA THR A 276 -20.25 21.31 -60.91
C THR A 276 -19.02 20.81 -61.70
N SER A 277 -18.90 21.26 -62.95
CA SER A 277 -17.93 20.81 -63.97
C SER A 277 -16.44 20.93 -63.61
N THR A 278 -16.06 21.67 -62.57
CA THR A 278 -14.67 21.71 -62.06
C THR A 278 -14.38 20.68 -60.96
N LYS A 279 -15.43 20.04 -60.41
CA LYS A 279 -15.39 18.96 -59.42
C LYS A 279 -16.40 17.84 -59.74
N GLY A 280 -16.68 17.62 -61.02
CA GLY A 280 -17.63 16.62 -61.49
C GLY A 280 -17.15 15.20 -61.25
N ILE A 281 -18.06 14.23 -61.38
CA ILE A 281 -17.70 12.80 -61.47
C ILE A 281 -17.00 12.61 -62.83
N THR A 282 -15.67 12.67 -62.85
CA THR A 282 -14.85 12.43 -64.04
C THR A 282 -14.72 10.92 -64.25
N ALA A 283 -15.70 10.32 -64.93
CA ALA A 283 -15.55 9.00 -65.52
C ALA A 283 -15.41 9.17 -67.03
N THR A 284 -14.36 8.63 -67.64
CA THR A 284 -14.09 8.67 -69.10
C THR A 284 -15.11 7.87 -69.94
N GLY A 285 -16.22 7.47 -69.34
CA GLY A 285 -17.35 6.71 -69.88
C GLY A 285 -18.18 6.26 -68.67
N ILE A 286 -19.29 6.94 -68.40
CA ILE A 286 -19.96 6.88 -67.10
C ILE A 286 -20.37 5.44 -66.75
N THR A 287 -19.77 4.91 -65.70
CA THR A 287 -20.29 3.72 -64.99
C THR A 287 -20.32 4.05 -63.50
N VAL A 288 -21.52 4.24 -62.95
CA VAL A 288 -21.75 4.31 -61.50
C VAL A 288 -22.31 2.95 -61.07
N THR A 289 -21.43 2.02 -60.73
CA THR A 289 -21.87 0.79 -60.06
C THR A 289 -22.03 1.07 -58.58
N GLY A 290 -23.27 1.16 -58.10
CA GLY A 290 -23.57 1.14 -56.67
C GLY A 290 -23.07 -0.14 -55.98
N GLY A 291 -23.02 -0.15 -54.65
CA GLY A 291 -22.55 -1.27 -53.84
C GLY A 291 -22.56 -0.96 -52.34
N ALA A 292 -22.28 -1.96 -51.50
CA ALA A 292 -22.16 -1.76 -50.06
C ALA A 292 -20.99 -0.80 -49.75
N GLY A 293 -21.29 0.37 -49.17
CA GLY A 293 -20.31 1.41 -48.89
C GLY A 293 -20.21 2.54 -49.93
N SER A 294 -21.05 2.54 -50.99
CA SER A 294 -21.13 3.68 -51.91
C SER A 294 -21.82 4.89 -51.27
N THR A 295 -21.28 6.10 -51.49
CA THR A 295 -21.88 7.37 -51.07
C THR A 295 -23.22 7.64 -51.75
N LEU A 296 -23.41 7.13 -52.97
CA LEU A 296 -24.63 7.27 -53.76
C LEU A 296 -25.12 5.86 -54.12
N LYS A 297 -26.27 5.46 -53.59
CA LYS A 297 -26.82 4.10 -53.72
C LYS A 297 -27.50 3.88 -55.07
N ASP A 298 -28.38 4.82 -55.45
CA ASP A 298 -29.12 4.83 -56.71
C ASP A 298 -28.82 6.16 -57.42
N VAL A 299 -28.13 6.11 -58.56
CA VAL A 299 -27.86 7.28 -59.40
C VAL A 299 -28.57 7.12 -60.73
N THR A 300 -29.71 7.81 -60.89
CA THR A 300 -30.36 7.96 -62.18
C THR A 300 -29.75 9.17 -62.88
N LEU A 301 -28.99 8.93 -63.95
CA LEU A 301 -28.43 10.00 -64.76
C LEU A 301 -29.30 10.21 -66.00
N ALA A 302 -30.03 11.34 -66.03
CA ALA A 302 -30.83 11.72 -67.20
C ALA A 302 -29.98 12.54 -68.18
N ILE A 303 -29.99 12.15 -69.46
CA ILE A 303 -29.52 13.01 -70.56
C ILE A 303 -30.73 13.84 -71.00
N THR A 304 -30.74 15.13 -70.68
CA THR A 304 -31.83 16.02 -71.11
C THR A 304 -31.81 16.20 -72.63
N ASP A 305 -32.94 16.59 -73.21
CA ASP A 305 -33.00 16.90 -74.65
C ASP A 305 -31.97 17.99 -75.00
N GLY A 306 -31.30 17.82 -76.15
CA GLY A 306 -30.19 18.68 -76.58
C GLY A 306 -28.90 18.60 -75.75
N ALA A 307 -28.82 17.76 -74.70
CA ALA A 307 -27.62 17.67 -73.86
C ALA A 307 -26.39 17.15 -74.61
N ILE A 308 -26.56 16.36 -75.68
CA ILE A 308 -25.48 15.96 -76.57
C ILE A 308 -25.45 16.93 -77.75
N THR A 309 -24.56 17.92 -77.65
CA THR A 309 -24.31 18.89 -78.72
C THR A 309 -23.17 18.41 -79.62
N THR A 310 -23.03 19.00 -80.80
CA THR A 310 -21.89 18.73 -81.71
C THR A 310 -20.55 18.89 -81.01
N ALA A 311 -20.37 19.93 -80.19
CA ALA A 311 -19.13 20.16 -79.44
C ALA A 311 -18.82 19.06 -78.40
N LYS A 312 -19.81 18.25 -78.00
CA LYS A 312 -19.63 17.10 -77.08
C LYS A 312 -19.35 15.79 -77.82
N LEU A 313 -19.49 15.79 -79.14
CA LEU A 313 -19.11 14.67 -80.01
C LEU A 313 -17.79 15.01 -80.67
N ALA A 314 -16.80 14.14 -80.54
CA ALA A 314 -15.57 14.29 -81.34
C ALA A 314 -15.90 14.17 -82.83
N ASP A 315 -15.11 14.81 -83.69
CA ASP A 315 -15.25 14.66 -85.14
C ASP A 315 -15.14 13.17 -85.53
N GLY A 316 -16.13 12.69 -86.29
CA GLY A 316 -16.24 11.27 -86.66
C GLY A 316 -16.74 10.34 -85.54
N ALA A 317 -17.17 10.87 -84.38
CA ALA A 317 -17.67 10.04 -83.28
C ALA A 317 -18.92 9.22 -83.66
N ILE A 318 -19.72 9.70 -84.61
CA ILE A 318 -20.86 8.96 -85.19
C ILE A 318 -20.38 8.28 -86.48
N THR A 319 -20.03 7.01 -86.37
CA THR A 319 -19.61 6.16 -87.49
C THR A 319 -20.83 5.47 -88.12
N THR A 320 -20.69 4.96 -89.35
CA THR A 320 -21.77 4.19 -90.01
C THR A 320 -22.27 3.03 -89.15
N THR A 321 -21.39 2.34 -88.44
CA THR A 321 -21.76 1.27 -87.50
C THR A 321 -22.55 1.72 -86.27
N LYS A 322 -22.50 3.01 -85.92
CA LYS A 322 -23.29 3.61 -84.83
C LYS A 322 -24.65 4.13 -85.29
N ILE A 323 -24.86 4.17 -86.60
CA ILE A 323 -26.12 4.52 -87.24
C ILE A 323 -26.77 3.19 -87.64
N ALA A 324 -27.94 2.87 -87.09
CA ALA A 324 -28.65 1.65 -87.51
C ALA A 324 -29.11 1.77 -88.97
N ASP A 325 -29.13 0.66 -89.71
CA ASP A 325 -29.60 0.65 -91.11
C ASP A 325 -31.02 1.21 -91.21
N GLY A 326 -31.21 2.16 -92.13
CA GLY A 326 -32.48 2.88 -92.31
C GLY A 326 -32.81 3.93 -91.25
N SER A 327 -31.98 4.15 -90.23
CA SER A 327 -32.27 5.16 -89.20
C SER A 327 -32.21 6.59 -89.74
N VAL A 328 -31.41 6.83 -90.78
CA VAL A 328 -31.40 8.08 -91.56
C VAL A 328 -32.51 8.00 -92.61
N THR A 329 -33.68 8.52 -92.26
CA THR A 329 -34.85 8.61 -93.14
C THR A 329 -34.80 9.89 -93.97
N ASN A 330 -35.58 10.00 -95.06
CA ASN A 330 -35.66 11.23 -95.85
C ASN A 330 -35.97 12.48 -95.01
N ALA A 331 -36.78 12.35 -93.96
CA ALA A 331 -37.07 13.47 -93.05
C ALA A 331 -35.85 13.93 -92.21
N LYS A 332 -34.83 13.08 -92.04
CA LYS A 332 -33.57 13.40 -91.35
C LYS A 332 -32.51 13.95 -92.29
N VAL A 333 -32.72 13.84 -93.60
CA VAL A 333 -31.86 14.43 -94.63
C VAL A 333 -32.46 15.78 -94.98
N GLY A 334 -31.76 16.87 -94.65
CA GLY A 334 -32.23 18.21 -94.99
C GLY A 334 -32.42 18.39 -96.51
N ALA A 335 -33.22 19.38 -96.89
CA ALA A 335 -33.26 19.83 -98.30
C ALA A 335 -31.83 20.16 -98.74
N ASP A 336 -31.46 19.70 -99.94
CA ASP A 336 -30.12 19.87 -100.52
C ASP A 336 -28.95 19.28 -99.70
N ALA A 337 -29.21 18.42 -98.69
CA ALA A 337 -28.12 17.81 -97.92
C ALA A 337 -27.28 16.81 -98.74
N ILE A 338 -27.85 16.26 -99.82
CA ILE A 338 -27.15 15.41 -100.80
C ILE A 338 -26.94 16.25 -102.07
N THR A 339 -25.84 17.01 -102.09
CA THR A 339 -25.38 17.76 -103.26
C THR A 339 -24.56 16.89 -104.20
N THR A 340 -24.29 17.38 -105.42
CA THR A 340 -23.52 16.64 -106.44
C THR A 340 -22.12 16.25 -105.97
N ASP A 341 -21.45 17.03 -105.11
CA ASP A 341 -20.15 16.66 -104.51
C ASP A 341 -20.24 15.50 -103.50
N LYS A 342 -21.43 15.15 -103.01
CA LYS A 342 -21.67 14.01 -102.11
C LYS A 342 -21.92 12.71 -102.86
N ILE A 343 -22.19 12.79 -104.17
CA ILE A 343 -22.41 11.64 -105.05
C ILE A 343 -21.17 11.47 -105.90
N LYS A 344 -20.54 10.30 -105.86
CA LYS A 344 -19.40 10.01 -106.75
C LYS A 344 -19.87 9.86 -108.20
N ASP A 345 -19.06 10.31 -109.15
CA ASP A 345 -19.36 10.16 -110.58
C ASP A 345 -19.60 8.69 -110.95
N GLY A 346 -20.74 8.42 -111.61
CA GLY A 346 -21.16 7.07 -112.01
C GLY A 346 -21.76 6.21 -110.90
N GLU A 347 -21.89 6.72 -109.66
CA GLU A 347 -22.49 5.97 -108.55
C GLU A 347 -24.00 5.78 -108.74
N VAL A 348 -24.69 6.75 -109.35
CA VAL A 348 -26.10 6.62 -109.75
C VAL A 348 -26.19 5.72 -110.98
N LYS A 349 -26.55 4.46 -110.76
CA LYS A 349 -26.78 3.45 -111.79
C LYS A 349 -28.21 3.57 -112.31
N THR A 350 -28.48 2.97 -113.47
CA THR A 350 -29.82 2.87 -114.03
C THR A 350 -30.84 2.26 -113.04
N ALA A 351 -30.41 1.32 -112.20
CA ALA A 351 -31.25 0.70 -111.16
C ALA A 351 -31.60 1.63 -109.99
N ASP A 352 -30.82 2.70 -109.76
CA ASP A 352 -31.06 3.68 -108.70
C ASP A 352 -32.11 4.73 -109.11
N LEU A 353 -32.40 4.82 -110.41
CA LEU A 353 -33.42 5.69 -110.99
C LEU A 353 -34.66 4.86 -111.32
N GLY A 354 -35.76 5.13 -110.62
CA GLY A 354 -37.05 4.53 -110.98
C GLY A 354 -37.51 4.92 -112.39
N ASP A 355 -38.43 4.15 -112.97
CA ASP A 355 -39.02 4.45 -114.26
C ASP A 355 -39.56 5.89 -114.31
N LYS A 356 -39.17 6.65 -115.35
CA LYS A 356 -39.52 8.07 -115.53
C LYS A 356 -38.97 9.03 -114.45
N ALA A 357 -38.03 8.59 -113.60
CA ALA A 357 -37.40 9.48 -112.61
C ALA A 357 -36.70 10.67 -113.28
N VAL A 358 -36.08 10.44 -114.43
CA VAL A 358 -35.52 11.49 -115.30
C VAL A 358 -36.63 11.98 -116.23
N THR A 359 -37.17 13.17 -115.93
CA THR A 359 -38.16 13.87 -116.77
C THR A 359 -37.45 14.84 -117.72
N GLY A 360 -38.13 15.31 -118.77
CA GLY A 360 -37.58 16.31 -119.70
C GLY A 360 -36.99 17.52 -118.97
N ASP A 361 -37.68 18.04 -117.96
CA ASP A 361 -37.20 19.15 -117.12
C ASP A 361 -35.87 18.89 -116.39
N LYS A 362 -35.49 17.62 -116.18
CA LYS A 362 -34.22 17.22 -115.54
C LYS A 362 -33.06 17.09 -116.54
N VAL A 363 -33.35 17.11 -117.84
CA VAL A 363 -32.37 17.01 -118.92
C VAL A 363 -32.29 18.38 -119.58
N ALA A 364 -31.13 19.03 -119.49
CA ALA A 364 -30.93 20.31 -120.17
C ALA A 364 -31.10 20.14 -121.70
N ASP A 365 -31.67 21.16 -122.36
CA ASP A 365 -31.86 21.16 -123.81
C ASP A 365 -30.56 20.81 -124.55
N LYS A 366 -30.68 20.00 -125.62
CA LYS A 366 -29.57 19.48 -126.45
C LYS A 366 -28.57 18.56 -125.76
N THR A 367 -28.82 18.11 -124.52
CA THR A 367 -27.92 17.14 -123.84
C THR A 367 -28.01 15.74 -124.47
N ILE A 368 -29.19 15.33 -124.93
CA ILE A 368 -29.37 14.07 -125.67
C ILE A 368 -29.22 14.36 -127.16
N THR A 369 -28.12 13.91 -127.73
CA THR A 369 -27.81 14.03 -129.16
C THR A 369 -28.06 12.71 -129.88
N ALA A 370 -28.00 12.70 -131.21
CA ALA A 370 -28.14 11.48 -132.01
C ALA A 370 -27.13 10.38 -131.61
N THR A 371 -25.95 10.74 -131.08
CA THR A 371 -24.96 9.76 -130.59
C THR A 371 -25.32 9.12 -129.25
N ASN A 372 -26.27 9.71 -128.51
CA ASN A 372 -26.77 9.16 -127.25
C ASN A 372 -27.96 8.20 -127.46
N LEU A 373 -28.51 8.12 -128.68
CA LEU A 373 -29.63 7.26 -129.02
C LEU A 373 -29.11 6.00 -129.73
N ASP A 374 -29.46 4.84 -129.19
CA ASP A 374 -29.18 3.58 -129.87
C ASP A 374 -30.17 3.39 -131.03
N ALA A 375 -29.66 3.44 -132.25
CA ALA A 375 -30.44 3.26 -133.47
C ALA A 375 -30.44 1.80 -133.99
N THR A 376 -29.87 0.84 -133.25
CA THR A 376 -29.78 -0.57 -133.70
C THR A 376 -31.14 -1.25 -133.94
N GLY A 377 -32.23 -0.71 -133.40
CA GLY A 377 -33.61 -1.14 -133.65
C GLY A 377 -34.35 -0.37 -134.77
N ALA A 378 -33.74 0.63 -135.39
CA ALA A 378 -34.39 1.44 -136.43
C ALA A 378 -34.34 0.74 -137.79
N THR A 379 -35.50 0.57 -138.42
CA THR A 379 -35.58 0.09 -139.81
C THR A 379 -35.33 1.23 -140.81
N ALA A 380 -34.94 0.88 -142.05
CA ALA A 380 -34.62 1.86 -143.09
C ALA A 380 -35.76 2.88 -143.27
N GLY A 381 -35.47 4.16 -142.99
CA GLY A 381 -36.43 5.27 -143.03
C GLY A 381 -36.86 5.80 -141.65
N GLN A 382 -36.49 5.15 -140.55
CA GLN A 382 -36.74 5.63 -139.20
C GLN A 382 -35.52 6.38 -138.65
N VAL A 383 -35.72 7.57 -138.09
CA VAL A 383 -34.69 8.35 -137.39
C VAL A 383 -34.99 8.29 -135.90
N ALA A 384 -34.00 7.91 -135.08
CA ALA A 384 -34.09 8.07 -133.64
C ALA A 384 -34.08 9.58 -133.33
N THR A 385 -35.24 10.14 -133.02
CA THR A 385 -35.37 11.55 -132.66
C THR A 385 -35.52 11.66 -131.15
N ALA A 386 -34.61 12.40 -130.49
CA ALA A 386 -34.89 12.91 -129.16
C ALA A 386 -36.04 13.92 -129.32
N ASN A 387 -37.17 13.69 -128.66
CA ASN A 387 -38.25 14.66 -128.64
C ASN A 387 -37.75 15.86 -127.84
N ALA A 388 -37.89 17.06 -128.42
CA ALA A 388 -37.42 18.31 -127.81
C ALA A 388 -38.03 18.56 -126.43
#